data_AF-A0A661SA02-F1
#
_entry.id   AF-A0A661SA02-F1
#
_cell.length_a   1.000
_cell.length_b   1.000
_cell.length_c   1.000
_cell.angle_alpha   90.00
_cell.angle_beta   90.00
_cell.angle_gamma   90.00
#
_symmetry.space_group_name_H-M   'P 1'
#
loop_
_entity.id
_entity.type
_entity.pdbx_description
1 polymer ?
#
loop_
_entity_poly.entity_id
_entity_poly.type
_entity_poly.pdbx_seq_one_letter_code
_entity_poly.pdbx_strand_id
1 'polypeptide(L)' 'MLQSIKEVGIEKGIEIGLEKGRILTQRKIAKSLLQTRKFTQKEIVAITGLKPAEIRKIAKALRSG' A
#
# COMPACT_ATOMS: atom_id res chain seq x y z
N MET A 1 23.08 13.34 26.46
CA MET A 1 22.34 13.87 25.29
C MET A 1 22.39 12.97 24.04
N LEU A 2 23.25 11.95 23.94
CA LEU A 2 23.33 11.05 22.78
C LEU A 2 22.29 9.91 22.78
N GLN A 3 21.76 9.51 23.93
CA GLN A 3 20.77 8.41 24.02
C GLN A 3 19.43 8.78 23.35
N SER A 4 18.98 10.03 23.51
CA SER A 4 17.71 10.50 22.94
C SER A 4 17.70 10.58 21.41
N ILE A 5 18.85 10.80 20.76
CA ILE A 5 18.93 10.83 19.28
C ILE A 5 18.71 9.43 18.70
N LYS A 6 19.21 8.39 19.40
CA LYS A 6 19.13 7.00 18.97
C LYS A 6 17.69 6.46 19.09
N GLU A 7 17.00 6.78 20.18
CA GLU A 7 15.58 6.42 20.36
C GLU A 7 14.67 7.10 19.33
N VAL A 8 14.82 8.40 19.10
CA VAL A 8 14.02 9.14 18.10
C VAL A 8 14.29 8.64 16.68
N GLY A 9 15.53 8.24 16.38
CA GLY A 9 15.88 7.63 15.10
C GLY A 9 15.25 6.26 14.86
N ILE A 10 15.11 5.45 15.91
CA ILE A 10 14.46 4.13 15.85
C ILE A 10 12.95 4.30 15.73
N GLU A 11 12.31 5.17 16.52
CA GLU A 11 10.86 5.44 16.43
C GLU A 11 10.46 5.93 15.04
N LYS A 12 11.16 6.93 14.49
CA LYS A 12 10.92 7.40 13.12
C LYS A 12 11.19 6.31 12.08
N GLY A 13 12.21 5.49 12.29
CA GLY A 13 12.51 4.35 11.40
C GLY A 13 11.38 3.32 11.38
N ILE A 14 10.82 2.99 12.55
CA ILE A 14 9.70 2.06 12.71
C ILE A 14 8.42 2.64 12.10
N GLU A 15 8.12 3.92 12.36
CA GLU A 15 6.95 4.61 11.84
C GLU A 15 6.97 4.63 10.30
N ILE A 16 8.10 5.01 9.70
CA ILE A 16 8.29 4.98 8.23
C ILE A 16 8.20 3.55 7.69
N GLY A 17 8.73 2.56 8.42
CA GLY A 17 8.66 1.15 8.06
C GLY A 17 7.23 0.61 8.05
N LEU A 18 6.43 0.96 9.06
CA LEU A 18 5.03 0.58 9.19
C LEU A 18 4.16 1.25 8.13
N GLU A 19 4.36 2.55 7.89
CA GLU A 19 3.67 3.32 6.85
C GLU A 19 3.90 2.70 5.45
N LYS A 20 5.17 2.42 5.13
CA LYS A 20 5.56 1.74 3.89
C LYS A 20 4.99 0.33 3.79
N GLY A 21 5.04 -0.43 4.89
CA GLY A 21 4.49 -1.78 4.96
C GLY A 21 2.97 -1.80 4.70
N ARG A 22 2.25 -0.84 5.27
CA ARG A 22 0.80 -0.69 5.08
C ARG A 22 0.44 -0.35 3.64
N ILE A 23 1.12 0.62 3.03
CA ILE A 23 0.90 1.01 1.62
C ILE A 23 1.24 -0.15 0.67
N LEU A 24 2.34 -0.85 0.91
CA LEU A 24 2.73 -2.02 0.11
C LEU A 24 1.71 -3.15 0.22
N THR A 25 1.21 -3.40 1.44
CA THR A 25 0.19 -4.43 1.70
C THR A 25 -1.12 -4.09 0.98
N GLN A 26 -1.59 -2.85 1.09
CA GLN A 26 -2.79 -2.39 0.38
C GLN A 26 -2.64 -2.54 -1.14
N ARG A 27 -1.48 -2.17 -1.70
CA ARG A 27 -1.19 -2.35 -3.12
C ARG A 27 -1.16 -3.82 -3.53
N LYS A 28 -0.58 -4.69 -2.70
CA LYS A 28 -0.52 -6.14 -2.96
C LYS A 28 -1.91 -6.77 -2.95
N ILE A 29 -2.74 -6.41 -1.97
CA ILE A 29 -4.14 -6.83 -1.88
C ILE A 29 -4.91 -6.33 -3.12
N ALA A 30 -4.79 -5.05 -3.48
CA ALA A 30 -5.40 -4.50 -4.68
C ALA A 30 -4.99 -5.26 -5.94
N LYS A 31 -3.70 -5.58 -6.08
CA LYS A 31 -3.17 -6.34 -7.22
C LYS A 31 -3.78 -7.75 -7.28
N SER A 32 -3.82 -8.47 -6.16
CA SER A 32 -4.45 -9.80 -6.09
C SER A 32 -5.95 -9.74 -6.40
N LEU A 33 -6.67 -8.77 -5.85
CA LEU A 33 -8.10 -8.59 -6.14
C LEU A 33 -8.33 -8.29 -7.63
N LEU A 34 -7.53 -7.42 -8.25
CA LEU A 34 -7.61 -7.13 -9.69
C LEU A 34 -7.27 -8.36 -10.55
N GLN A 35 -6.32 -9.19 -10.12
CA GLN A 35 -5.98 -10.44 -10.81
C GLN A 35 -7.12 -11.47 -10.74
N THR A 36 -7.82 -11.58 -9.61
CA THR A 36 -8.95 -12.52 -9.49
C THR A 36 -10.14 -12.15 -10.38
N ARG A 37 -10.23 -10.90 -10.87
CA ARG A 37 -11.35 -10.36 -11.69
C ARG A 37 -12.75 -10.53 -11.09
N LYS A 38 -12.85 -10.92 -9.81
CA LYS A 38 -14.12 -11.12 -9.09
C LYS A 38 -14.71 -9.83 -8.52
N PHE A 39 -13.90 -8.78 -8.43
CA PHE A 39 -14.27 -7.51 -7.80
C PHE A 39 -14.14 -6.36 -8.80
N THR A 40 -15.08 -5.44 -8.72
CA THR A 40 -15.05 -4.19 -9.47
C THR A 40 -14.04 -3.22 -8.86
N GLN A 41 -13.55 -2.26 -9.65
CA GLN A 41 -12.60 -1.25 -9.14
C GLN A 41 -13.16 -0.47 -7.94
N LYS A 42 -14.48 -0.26 -7.85
CA LYS A 42 -15.12 0.43 -6.72
C LYS A 42 -15.05 -0.39 -5.43
N GLU A 43 -15.28 -1.69 -5.51
CA GLU A 43 -15.18 -2.59 -4.35
C GLU A 43 -13.74 -2.71 -3.85
N ILE A 44 -12.78 -2.77 -4.78
CA ILE A 44 -11.36 -2.83 -4.43
C ILE A 44 -10.93 -1.53 -3.73
N VAL A 45 -11.43 -0.36 -4.16
CA VAL A 45 -11.22 0.92 -3.45
C VAL A 45 -11.79 0.86 -2.04
N ALA A 46 -13.00 0.32 -1.86
CA ALA A 46 -13.62 0.19 -0.54
C ALA A 46 -12.85 -0.76 0.39
N ILE A 47 -12.34 -1.89 -0.12
CA ILE A 47 -11.59 -2.90 0.66
C ILE A 47 -10.19 -2.40 1.03
N THR A 48 -9.50 -1.76 0.07
CA THR A 48 -8.09 -1.38 0.27
C THR A 48 -7.91 0.02 0.81
N GLY A 49 -8.95 0.87 0.72
CA GLY A 49 -8.87 2.30 1.05
C GLY A 49 -8.03 3.10 0.05
N LEU A 50 -7.56 2.49 -1.04
CA LEU A 50 -6.76 3.16 -2.05
C LEU A 50 -7.62 4.02 -2.96
N LYS A 51 -7.06 5.13 -3.43
CA LYS A 51 -7.76 5.99 -4.40
C LYS A 51 -8.06 5.23 -5.70
N PRO A 52 -9.18 5.51 -6.38
CA PRO A 52 -9.51 4.89 -7.67
C PRO A 52 -8.43 5.06 -8.75
N ALA A 53 -7.66 6.16 -8.69
CA ALA A 53 -6.56 6.42 -9.60
C ALA A 53 -5.37 5.44 -9.40
N GLU A 54 -5.06 5.09 -8.15
CA GLU A 54 -4.01 4.09 -7.84
C GLU A 54 -4.43 2.71 -8.35
N ILE A 55 -5.68 2.31 -8.09
CA ILE A 55 -6.25 1.05 -8.60
C ILE A 55 -6.17 0.98 -10.13
N ARG A 56 -6.50 2.08 -10.84
CA ARG A 56 -6.36 2.15 -12.30
C ARG A 56 -4.92 2.01 -12.78
N LYS A 57 -3.95 2.64 -12.10
CA LYS A 57 -2.53 2.47 -12.43
C LYS A 57 -2.10 1.01 -12.26
N ILE A 58 -2.48 0.37 -11.15
CA ILE A 58 -2.16 -1.04 -10.87
C ILE A 58 -2.81 -1.96 -11.91
N ALA A 59 -4.08 -1.71 -12.26
CA ALA A 59 -4.79 -2.48 -13.27
C ALA A 59 -4.17 -2.34 -14.67
N LYS A 60 -3.70 -1.12 -15.03
CA LYS A 60 -2.98 -0.88 -16.28
C LYS A 60 -1.64 -1.62 -16.30
N ALA A 61 -0.86 -1.51 -15.22
CA ALA A 61 0.41 -2.22 -15.08
C ALA A 61 0.25 -3.74 -15.15
N LEU A 62 -0.84 -4.29 -14.61
CA LEU A 62 -1.19 -5.71 -14.72
C LEU A 62 -1.57 -6.19 -16.12
N ARG A 63 -2.03 -5.30 -17.01
CA ARG A 63 -2.35 -5.62 -18.41
C ARG A 63 -1.14 -5.47 -19.35
N SER A 64 -0.15 -4.68 -18.94
CA SER A 64 1.05 -4.37 -19.73
C SER A 64 2.25 -5.27 -19.42
N GLY A 65 2.07 -6.27 -18.55
CA GLY A 65 3.10 -7.26 -18.20
C GLY A 65 2.57 -8.68 -18.37
#